data_AF-A0A519L0M9-F1
#
_entry.id   AF-A0A519L0M9-F1
#
_cell.length_a   1.000
_cell.length_b   1.000
_cell.length_c   1.000
_cell.angle_alpha   90.00
_cell.angle_beta   90.00
_cell.angle_gamma   90.00
#
_symmetry.space_group_name_H-M   'P 1'
#
loop_
_entity.id
_entity.type
_entity.pdbx_description
1 polymer ?
#
loop_
_entity_poly.entity_id
_entity_poly.type
_entity_poly.pdbx_seq_one_letter_code
_entity_poly.pdbx_strand_id
1 'polypeptide(L)'
;MSEREIKSVVVMHFDERGELTVHIADPDGHAVVLSVDDRCPGDRVYEHLSRDDPAEVLALAPRPWGNMHDDRHDQATARILRARDGLSVIEGGAQ
;
A
#
# COMPACT_ATOMS: atom_id res chain seq x y z
N MET A 1 -6.00 -8.74 22.12
CA MET A 1 -6.80 -7.97 21.14
C MET A 1 -7.46 -9.01 20.25
N SER A 2 -8.79 -9.02 20.14
CA SER A 2 -9.44 -9.91 19.17
C SER A 2 -8.97 -9.51 17.78
N GLU A 3 -8.44 -10.47 17.03
CA GLU A 3 -8.02 -10.22 15.66
C GLU A 3 -9.27 -9.84 14.87
N ARG A 4 -9.29 -8.63 14.28
CA ARG A 4 -10.39 -8.21 13.42
C ARG A 4 -10.52 -9.24 12.31
N GLU A 5 -11.69 -9.85 12.19
CA GLU A 5 -12.04 -10.70 11.05
C GLU A 5 -11.96 -9.86 9.77
N ILE A 6 -11.07 -10.27 8.86
CA ILE A 6 -10.97 -9.63 7.55
C ILE A 6 -11.91 -10.36 6.60
N LYS A 7 -12.93 -9.66 6.11
CA LYS A 7 -13.92 -10.22 5.17
C LYS A 7 -13.52 -10.06 3.72
N SER A 8 -12.83 -8.96 3.40
CA SER A 8 -12.34 -8.67 2.06
C SER A 8 -10.98 -7.97 2.16
N VAL A 9 -10.09 -8.25 1.21
CA VAL A 9 -8.76 -7.64 1.07
C VAL A 9 -8.59 -7.17 -0.37
N VAL A 10 -8.06 -5.95 -0.52
CA VAL A 10 -7.61 -5.43 -1.80
C VAL A 10 -6.14 -5.05 -1.66
N VAL A 11 -5.30 -5.58 -2.53
CA VAL A 11 -3.88 -5.21 -2.65
C VAL A 11 -3.69 -4.47 -3.96
N MET A 12 -3.29 -3.21 -3.87
CA MET A 12 -2.93 -2.37 -5.02
C MET A 12 -1.41 -2.29 -5.08
N HIS A 13 -0.83 -2.78 -6.18
CA HIS A 13 0.62 -2.84 -6.37
C HIS A 13 1.01 -2.00 -7.57
N PHE A 14 1.89 -1.02 -7.34
CA PHE A 14 2.56 -0.29 -8.41
C PHE A 14 3.93 -0.89 -8.66
N ASP A 15 4.23 -1.22 -9.90
CA ASP A 15 5.57 -1.68 -10.27
C ASP A 15 6.58 -0.52 -10.41
N GLU A 16 7.83 -0.84 -10.76
CA GLU A 16 8.90 0.15 -10.96
C GLU A 16 8.62 1.15 -12.10
N ARG A 17 7.69 0.84 -12.99
CA ARG A 17 7.26 1.69 -14.11
C ARG A 17 6.03 2.53 -13.74
N GLY A 18 5.44 2.29 -12.57
CA GLY A 18 4.22 2.94 -12.11
C GLY A 18 2.94 2.30 -12.65
N GLU A 19 3.02 1.09 -13.21
CA GLU A 19 1.85 0.35 -13.65
C GLU A 19 1.12 -0.27 -12.45
N LEU A 20 -0.20 -0.09 -12.41
CA LEU A 20 -1.05 -0.56 -11.32
C LEU A 20 -1.57 -1.97 -11.59
N THR A 21 -1.32 -2.90 -10.67
CA THR A 21 -2.00 -4.19 -10.58
C THR A 21 -2.88 -4.22 -9.33
N VAL A 22 -4.09 -4.74 -9.44
CA VAL A 22 -5.05 -4.82 -8.33
C VAL A 22 -5.45 -6.27 -8.12
N HIS A 23 -5.23 -6.77 -6.90
CA HIS A 23 -5.62 -8.10 -6.44
C HIS A 23 -6.74 -7.99 -5.42
N ILE A 24 -7.81 -8.76 -5.60
CA ILE A 24 -9.03 -8.63 -4.79
C ILE A 24 -9.44 -9.99 -4.26
N ALA A 25 -9.35 -10.16 -2.95
CA ALA A 25 -9.94 -11.29 -2.24
C ALA A 25 -11.22 -10.82 -1.56
N ASP A 26 -12.36 -11.22 -2.11
CA ASP A 26 -13.67 -10.85 -1.61
C ASP A 26 -14.66 -11.99 -1.88
N PRO A 27 -14.62 -13.05 -1.06
CA PRO A 27 -15.38 -14.28 -1.33
C PRO A 27 -16.90 -14.05 -1.38
N ASP A 28 -17.39 -13.04 -0.67
CA ASP A 28 -18.82 -12.70 -0.61
C ASP A 28 -19.25 -11.69 -1.69
N GLY A 29 -18.31 -11.15 -2.49
CA GLY A 29 -18.61 -10.24 -3.60
C GLY A 29 -19.22 -8.90 -3.17
N HIS A 30 -18.88 -8.41 -1.98
CA HIS A 30 -19.43 -7.17 -1.42
C HIS A 30 -18.61 -5.92 -1.76
N ALA A 31 -17.36 -6.06 -2.17
CA ALA A 31 -16.46 -4.97 -2.49
C ALA A 31 -16.55 -4.61 -3.99
N VAL A 32 -16.93 -3.35 -4.25
CA VAL A 32 -16.74 -2.71 -5.56
C VAL A 32 -15.40 -1.95 -5.50
N VAL A 33 -14.48 -2.30 -6.39
CA VAL A 33 -13.14 -1.70 -6.42
C VAL A 33 -12.99 -0.92 -7.72
N LEU A 34 -12.73 0.37 -7.59
CA LEU A 34 -12.62 1.31 -8.70
C LEU A 34 -11.25 1.98 -8.66
N SER A 35 -10.61 2.14 -9.82
CA SER A 35 -9.47 3.04 -9.98
C SER A 35 -9.86 4.24 -10.81
N VAL A 36 -9.47 5.44 -10.35
CA VAL A 36 -9.69 6.69 -11.08
C VAL A 36 -8.39 7.14 -11.73
N ASP A 37 -8.39 7.35 -13.05
CA ASP A 37 -7.23 7.88 -13.79
C ASP A 37 -7.54 9.25 -14.41
N ASP A 38 -7.09 10.32 -13.75
CA ASP A 38 -7.26 11.70 -14.20
C ASP A 38 -6.46 12.04 -15.47
N ARG A 39 -5.52 11.17 -15.89
CA ARG A 39 -4.74 11.36 -17.13
C ARG A 39 -5.56 11.03 -18.38
N CYS A 40 -6.68 10.31 -18.22
CA CYS A 40 -7.56 9.84 -19.30
C CYS A 40 -8.92 10.55 -19.25
N PRO A 41 -9.06 11.74 -19.87
CA PRO A 41 -10.21 12.63 -19.63
C PRO A 41 -11.58 12.07 -20.05
N GLY A 42 -11.63 11.04 -20.90
CA GLY A 42 -12.86 10.39 -21.38
C GLY A 42 -13.17 9.00 -20.79
N ASP A 43 -12.26 8.44 -19.99
CA ASP A 43 -12.39 7.08 -19.45
C ASP A 43 -11.72 7.04 -18.08
N ARG A 44 -12.39 7.65 -17.10
CA ARG A 44 -11.77 8.01 -15.83
C ARG A 44 -11.85 6.90 -14.80
N VAL A 45 -12.76 5.94 -14.92
CA VAL A 45 -13.08 5.02 -13.83
C VAL A 45 -13.12 3.60 -14.35
N TYR A 46 -12.22 2.76 -13.83
CA TYR A 46 -12.14 1.35 -14.16
C TYR A 46 -12.61 0.51 -12.98
N GLU A 47 -13.59 -0.37 -13.22
CA GLU A 47 -14.00 -1.38 -12.26
C GLU A 47 -13.14 -2.63 -12.37
N HIS A 48 -12.60 -3.07 -11.24
CA HIS A 48 -11.83 -4.30 -11.15
C HIS A 48 -12.77 -5.46 -10.83
N LEU A 49 -13.03 -6.31 -11.82
CA LEU A 49 -14.00 -7.41 -11.74
C LEU A 49 -13.39 -8.74 -11.28
N SER A 50 -12.09 -8.94 -11.51
CA SER A 50 -11.41 -10.19 -11.16
C SER A 50 -11.30 -10.35 -9.65
N ARG A 51 -11.44 -11.58 -9.18
CA ARG A 51 -11.29 -11.97 -7.78
C ARG A 51 -10.31 -13.13 -7.70
N ASP A 52 -9.41 -13.03 -6.74
CA ASP A 52 -8.32 -13.98 -6.50
C ASP A 52 -8.58 -14.76 -5.20
N ASP A 53 -7.82 -15.85 -5.01
CA ASP A 53 -7.89 -16.63 -3.79
C ASP A 53 -7.45 -15.81 -2.56
N PRO A 54 -8.21 -15.82 -1.44
CA PRO A 54 -7.85 -15.06 -0.25
C PRO A 54 -6.47 -15.36 0.33
N ALA A 55 -6.01 -16.61 0.29
CA ALA A 55 -4.70 -16.97 0.81
C ALA A 55 -3.59 -16.42 -0.11
N GLU A 56 -3.79 -16.45 -1.43
CA GLU A 56 -2.85 -15.87 -2.40
C GLU A 56 -2.74 -14.35 -2.24
N VAL A 57 -3.88 -13.63 -2.15
CA VAL A 57 -3.87 -12.17 -1.98
C VAL A 57 -3.23 -11.76 -0.66
N LEU A 58 -3.52 -12.46 0.45
CA LEU A 58 -2.90 -12.18 1.74
C LEU A 58 -1.39 -12.46 1.74
N ALA A 59 -0.92 -13.42 0.95
CA ALA A 59 0.50 -13.71 0.81
C ALA A 59 1.27 -12.57 0.11
N LEU A 60 0.61 -11.76 -0.73
CA LEU A 60 1.22 -10.58 -1.37
C LEU A 60 1.55 -9.46 -0.37
N ALA A 61 0.84 -9.41 0.75
CA ALA A 61 1.01 -8.38 1.78
C ALA A 61 1.05 -9.03 3.17
N PRO A 62 2.17 -9.65 3.57
CA PRO A 62 2.28 -10.25 4.89
C PRO A 62 2.23 -9.18 6.00
N ARG A 63 1.60 -9.53 7.14
CA ARG A 63 1.51 -8.66 8.31
C ARG A 63 2.88 -8.48 9.01
N PRO A 64 3.06 -7.39 9.79
CA PRO A 64 2.10 -6.33 10.08
C PRO A 64 2.01 -5.26 8.99
N TRP A 65 0.81 -4.74 8.74
CA TRP A 65 0.60 -3.61 7.85
C TRP A 65 0.84 -2.30 8.60
N GLY A 66 1.69 -1.44 8.04
CA GLY A 66 1.88 -0.08 8.53
C GLY A 66 0.75 0.84 8.10
N ASN A 67 0.76 2.05 8.64
CA ASN A 67 -0.08 3.16 8.19
C ASN A 67 0.86 4.29 7.72
N MET A 68 0.46 5.07 6.71
CA MET A 68 1.24 6.23 6.28
C MET A 68 1.42 7.30 7.37
N HIS A 69 0.58 7.26 8.40
CA HIS A 69 0.63 8.10 9.60
C HIS A 69 1.28 7.39 10.81
N ASP A 70 1.87 6.21 10.61
CA ASP A 70 2.64 5.54 11.67
C ASP A 70 4.02 6.22 11.79
N ASP A 71 4.48 6.49 13.01
CA ASP A 71 5.81 7.06 13.31
C ASP A 71 6.94 6.25 12.65
N ARG A 72 6.71 4.96 12.38
CA ARG A 72 7.64 4.10 11.62
C ARG A 72 7.85 4.56 10.18
N HIS A 73 6.84 5.17 9.56
CA HIS A 73 6.93 5.71 8.20
C HIS A 73 7.91 6.90 8.17
N ASP A 74 7.82 7.82 9.13
CA ASP A 74 8.74 8.95 9.24
C ASP A 74 10.18 8.49 9.50
N GLN A 75 10.37 7.47 10.34
CA GLN A 75 11.68 6.88 10.60
C GLN A 75 12.26 6.16 9.36
N ALA A 76 11.43 5.47 8.58
CA ALA A 76 11.84 4.81 7.35
C ALA A 76 12.20 5.83 6.25
N THR A 77 11.37 6.85 6.07
CA THR A 77 11.61 7.97 5.14
C THR A 77 12.89 8.71 5.51
N ALA A 78 13.10 9.02 6.80
CA ALA A 78 14.33 9.64 7.27
C ALA A 78 15.57 8.77 7.00
N ARG A 79 15.47 7.44 7.18
CA ARG A 79 16.57 6.50 6.84
C ARG A 79 16.88 6.48 5.34
N ILE A 80 15.87 6.43 4.49
CA ILE A 80 16.03 6.42 3.02
C ILE A 80 16.65 7.73 2.55
N LEU A 81 16.14 8.87 3.04
CA LEU A 81 16.69 10.19 2.71
C LEU A 81 18.13 10.36 3.22
N ARG A 82 18.46 9.89 4.43
CA ARG A 82 19.85 9.90 4.94
C ARG A 82 20.80 9.05 4.10
N ALA A 83 20.35 7.88 3.64
CA ALA A 83 21.15 6.99 2.79
C ALA A 83 21.33 7.55 1.37
N ARG A 84 20.30 8.23 0.83
CA ARG A 84 20.34 8.84 -0.51
C ARG A 84 21.15 10.13 -0.54
N ASP A 85 21.00 10.98 0.48
CA ASP A 85 21.54 12.35 0.48
C ASP A 85 22.80 12.49 1.37
N GLY A 86 23.30 11.38 1.94
CA GLY A 86 24.55 11.33 2.70
C GLY A 86 24.56 12.16 4.00
N LEU A 87 23.39 12.55 4.50
CA LEU A 87 23.27 13.44 5.66
C LEU A 87 23.41 12.64 6.97
N SER A 88 24.63 12.61 7.52
CA SER A 88 24.88 12.29 8.92
C SER A 88 24.41 13.45 9.79
N VAL A 89 23.33 13.27 10.56
CA VAL A 89 22.99 14.21 11.65
C VAL A 89 24.10 14.12 12.68
N ILE A 90 24.93 15.16 12.78
CA ILE A 90 25.79 15.39 13.93
C ILE A 90 24.82 15.77 15.06
N GLU A 91 24.62 14.89 16.04
CA GLU A 91 24.01 15.27 17.30
C GLU A 91 24.93 16.29 17.96
N GLY A 92 24.66 17.57 17.70
CA GLY A 92 25.27 18.68 18.41
C GLY A 92 24.78 18.63 19.85
N GLY A 93 25.58 18.01 20.71
CA GLY A 93 25.42 18.06 22.15
C GLY A 93 25.20 19.50 22.62
N ALA A 94 24.12 19.70 23.36
CA ALA A 94 23.92 20.90 24.13
C ALA A 94 25.04 20.98 25.18
N GLN A 95 25.89 22.00 25.06
CA GLN A 95 26.61 22.61 26.19
C GLN A 95 25.84 23.84 26.63
#